data_AF-A0A0C2HME9-F1
#
_entry.id   AF-A0A0C2HME9-F1
#
_cell.length_a   1.000
_cell.length_b   1.000
_cell.length_c   1.000
_cell.angle_alpha   90.00
_cell.angle_beta   90.00
_cell.angle_gamma   90.00
#
_symmetry.space_group_name_H-M   'P 1'
#
loop_
_entity.id
_entity.type
_entity.pdbx_description
1 polymer ?
#
loop_
_entity_poly.entity_id
_entity_poly.type
_entity_poly.pdbx_seq_one_letter_code
_entity_poly.pdbx_strand_id
1 'polypeptide(L)'
;MDSREFRNAMGRFATGVTVITSSDGKENYGMTANAFMSVSLEPKLITISIDNNANILDKIKTSGQFAVSFLSEEQQDISMHFAGQKKKDDPIDFDEIEGVPTIRGSLASVVCDVDQSIVVGDHTIFIGKVLDLKLSDGQPLTFFCGRYGSYQENIHV
;
A
#
# COMPACT_ATOMS: atom_id res chain seq x y z
N MET A 1 -10.44 -23.25 -13.58
CA MET A 1 -9.34 -23.02 -12.61
C MET A 1 -9.99 -22.74 -11.28
N ASP A 2 -9.54 -23.41 -10.22
CA ASP A 2 -10.07 -23.18 -8.87
C ASP A 2 -9.55 -21.85 -8.30
N SER A 3 -10.34 -21.20 -7.44
CA SER A 3 -9.95 -19.91 -6.83
C SER A 3 -8.70 -20.04 -5.97
N ARG A 4 -8.50 -21.19 -5.30
CA ARG A 4 -7.30 -21.44 -4.50
C ARG A 4 -6.08 -21.61 -5.38
N GLU A 5 -6.22 -22.29 -6.52
CA GLU A 5 -5.16 -22.47 -7.50
C GLU A 5 -4.67 -21.13 -8.04
N PHE A 6 -5.59 -20.24 -8.43
CA PHE A 6 -5.25 -18.89 -8.88
C PHE A 6 -4.52 -18.08 -7.79
N ARG A 7 -5.06 -18.04 -6.57
CA ARG A 7 -4.42 -17.33 -5.45
C ARG A 7 -3.03 -17.88 -5.10
N ASN A 8 -2.85 -19.20 -5.16
CA ASN A 8 -1.55 -19.82 -4.94
C ASN A 8 -0.55 -19.39 -6.02
N ALA A 9 -0.98 -19.30 -7.28
CA ALA A 9 -0.14 -18.81 -8.37
C ALA A 9 0.24 -17.34 -8.16
N MET A 10 -0.71 -16.47 -7.81
CA MET A 10 -0.43 -15.04 -7.55
C MET A 10 0.51 -14.84 -6.36
N GLY A 11 0.37 -15.66 -5.31
CA GLY A 11 1.26 -15.64 -4.15
C GLY A 11 2.71 -16.05 -4.45
N ARG A 12 3.02 -16.58 -5.64
CA ARG A 12 4.39 -16.88 -6.08
C ARG A 12 5.14 -15.63 -6.56
N PHE A 13 4.46 -14.52 -6.80
CA PHE A 13 5.11 -13.24 -7.07
C PHE A 13 5.41 -12.55 -5.74
N ALA A 14 6.68 -12.52 -5.34
CA ALA A 14 7.10 -11.84 -4.12
C ALA A 14 6.92 -10.33 -4.25
N THR A 15 6.50 -9.69 -3.16
CA THR A 15 6.21 -8.26 -3.11
C THR A 15 6.77 -7.65 -1.84
N GLY A 16 7.00 -6.34 -1.85
CA GLY A 16 7.00 -5.56 -0.61
C GLY A 16 5.57 -5.43 -0.07
N VAL A 17 5.45 -4.98 1.17
CA VAL A 17 4.14 -4.68 1.78
C VAL A 17 3.94 -3.17 1.85
N THR A 18 2.75 -2.70 1.50
CA THR A 18 2.38 -1.29 1.61
C THR A 18 1.13 -1.10 2.45
N VAL A 19 0.97 0.10 3.00
CA VAL A 19 -0.33 0.59 3.50
C VAL A 19 -0.75 1.75 2.63
N ILE A 20 -1.95 1.64 2.08
CA ILE A 20 -2.62 2.72 1.38
C ILE A 20 -3.41 3.52 2.42
N THR A 21 -3.25 4.83 2.42
CA THR A 21 -3.94 5.73 3.34
C THR A 21 -4.67 6.84 2.59
N SER A 22 -5.77 7.30 3.17
CA SER A 22 -6.52 8.46 2.71
C SER A 22 -7.23 9.10 3.90
N SER A 23 -7.68 10.34 3.76
CA SER A 23 -8.40 11.06 4.81
C SER A 23 -9.68 11.67 4.23
N ASP A 24 -10.72 11.76 5.05
CA ASP A 24 -11.90 12.57 4.76
C ASP A 24 -11.93 13.91 5.53
N GLY A 25 -10.77 14.29 6.09
CA GLY A 25 -10.58 15.49 6.90
C GLY A 25 -11.06 15.36 8.35
N LYS A 26 -11.69 14.23 8.72
CA LYS A 26 -12.08 13.93 10.11
C LYS A 26 -11.32 12.73 10.65
N GLU A 27 -11.19 11.69 9.85
CA GLU A 27 -10.53 10.45 10.22
C GLU A 27 -9.52 10.02 9.15
N ASN A 28 -8.47 9.35 9.59
CA ASN A 28 -7.50 8.71 8.71
C ASN A 28 -7.91 7.26 8.49
N TYR A 29 -7.92 6.85 7.22
CA TYR A 29 -8.23 5.50 6.79
C TYR A 29 -6.97 4.84 6.25
N GLY A 30 -6.83 3.54 6.51
CA GLY A 30 -5.71 2.75 6.01
C GLY A 30 -6.13 1.35 5.59
N MET A 31 -5.41 0.80 4.62
CA MET A 31 -5.58 -0.57 4.14
C MET A 31 -4.23 -1.15 3.74
N THR A 32 -3.91 -2.34 4.23
CA THR A 32 -2.72 -3.07 3.77
C THR A 32 -2.95 -3.56 2.35
N ALA A 33 -1.97 -3.33 1.49
CA ALA A 33 -1.99 -3.81 0.11
C ALA A 33 -0.58 -4.19 -0.36
N ASN A 34 -0.53 -5.14 -1.29
CA ASN A 34 0.66 -5.45 -2.07
C ASN A 34 0.40 -5.44 -3.59
N ALA A 35 -0.81 -5.08 -4.00
CA ALA A 35 -1.17 -4.82 -5.39
C ALA A 35 -0.82 -3.37 -5.78
N PHE A 36 0.47 -3.07 -5.76
CA PHE A 36 1.06 -1.77 -6.09
C PHE A 36 2.08 -1.93 -7.23
N MET A 37 2.19 -0.92 -8.09
CA MET A 37 3.22 -0.90 -9.14
C MET A 37 3.57 0.54 -9.56
N SER A 38 4.84 0.78 -9.90
CA SER A 38 5.26 1.99 -10.62
C SER A 38 4.87 1.90 -12.09
N VAL A 39 4.29 2.97 -12.66
CA VAL A 39 3.71 2.96 -14.02
C VAL A 39 4.51 3.81 -15.00
N SER A 40 4.85 5.04 -14.64
CA SER A 40 5.49 6.00 -15.54
C SER A 40 6.45 6.91 -14.81
N LEU A 41 7.52 7.33 -15.49
CA LEU A 41 8.47 8.31 -14.99
C LEU A 41 8.09 9.75 -15.36
N GLU A 42 7.56 9.98 -16.56
CA GLU A 42 7.14 11.30 -17.03
C GLU A 42 5.82 11.21 -17.81
N PRO A 43 4.68 11.65 -17.21
CA PRO A 43 4.55 12.10 -15.82
C PRO A 43 4.80 10.95 -14.83
N LYS A 44 5.12 11.29 -13.58
CA LYS A 44 5.35 10.31 -12.49
C LYS A 44 4.02 9.68 -12.08
N LEU A 45 3.80 8.42 -12.47
CA LEU A 45 2.57 7.69 -12.19
C LEU A 45 2.85 6.37 -11.47
N ILE A 46 1.97 6.03 -10.54
CA ILE A 46 1.90 4.73 -9.89
C ILE A 46 0.48 4.17 -10.00
N THR A 47 0.29 2.91 -9.65
CA THR A 47 -1.03 2.31 -9.54
C THR A 47 -1.18 1.45 -8.30
N ILE A 48 -2.41 1.43 -7.78
CA ILE A 48 -2.89 0.54 -6.72
C ILE A 48 -4.18 -0.14 -7.17
N SER A 49 -4.37 -1.39 -6.77
CA SER A 49 -5.63 -2.12 -6.97
C SER A 49 -6.32 -2.32 -5.63
N ILE A 50 -7.59 -1.93 -5.54
CA ILE A 50 -8.38 -1.97 -4.31
C ILE A 50 -9.63 -2.83 -4.51
N ASP A 51 -9.89 -3.75 -3.58
CA ASP A 51 -11.12 -4.55 -3.57
C ASP A 51 -12.35 -3.63 -3.49
N ASN A 52 -13.38 -3.91 -4.29
CA ASN A 52 -14.58 -3.08 -4.38
C ASN A 52 -15.38 -3.00 -3.05
N ASN A 53 -15.11 -3.89 -2.10
CA ASN A 53 -15.72 -3.90 -0.76
C ASN A 53 -14.81 -3.27 0.31
N ALA A 54 -13.62 -2.80 -0.03
CA ALA A 54 -12.73 -2.16 0.92
C ALA A 54 -13.25 -0.77 1.32
N ASN A 55 -13.35 -0.52 2.63
CA ASN A 55 -13.86 0.74 3.18
C ASN A 55 -13.09 1.99 2.68
N ILE A 56 -11.81 1.84 2.33
CA ILE A 56 -10.96 2.95 1.86
C ILE A 56 -11.31 3.40 0.43
N LEU A 57 -11.98 2.56 -0.36
CA LEU A 57 -12.26 2.84 -1.78
C LEU A 57 -13.10 4.10 -1.96
N ASP A 58 -14.19 4.24 -1.21
CA ASP A 58 -15.05 5.43 -1.27
C ASP A 58 -14.36 6.67 -0.69
N LYS A 59 -13.44 6.47 0.25
CA LYS A 59 -12.63 7.56 0.82
C LYS A 59 -11.70 8.15 -0.22
N ILE A 60 -10.98 7.31 -0.97
CA ILE A 60 -10.10 7.76 -2.07
C ILE A 60 -10.91 8.41 -3.19
N LYS A 61 -12.07 7.85 -3.56
CA LYS A 61 -12.95 8.46 -4.57
C LYS A 61 -13.45 9.84 -4.15
N THR A 62 -13.74 10.02 -2.87
CA THR A 62 -14.28 11.28 -2.34
C THR A 62 -13.19 12.33 -2.14
N SER A 63 -12.03 11.95 -1.59
CA SER A 63 -10.91 12.87 -1.35
C SER A 63 -10.16 13.22 -2.62
N GLY A 64 -10.15 12.32 -3.61
CA GLY A 64 -9.32 12.44 -4.82
C GLY A 64 -7.83 12.20 -4.55
N GLN A 65 -7.45 11.78 -3.34
CA GLN A 65 -6.07 11.67 -2.90
C GLN A 65 -5.82 10.40 -2.08
N PHE A 66 -4.62 9.87 -2.21
CA PHE A 66 -4.15 8.76 -1.40
C PHE A 66 -2.64 8.80 -1.24
N ALA A 67 -2.15 8.13 -0.20
CA ALA A 67 -0.73 7.87 -0.03
C ALA A 67 -0.45 6.36 -0.01
N VAL A 68 0.76 5.99 -0.41
CA VAL A 68 1.28 4.62 -0.34
C VAL A 68 2.52 4.64 0.54
N SER A 69 2.46 3.95 1.67
CA SER A 69 3.58 3.80 2.59
C SER A 69 4.19 2.41 2.46
N PHE A 70 5.45 2.32 2.04
CA PHE A 70 6.20 1.06 1.92
C PHE A 70 6.73 0.66 3.29
N LEU A 71 6.30 -0.49 3.80
CA LEU A 71 6.59 -0.90 5.16
C LEU A 71 8.01 -1.45 5.31
N SER A 72 8.67 -1.07 6.40
CA SER A 72 9.91 -1.70 6.84
C SER A 72 9.64 -3.05 7.51
N GLU A 73 10.67 -3.89 7.63
CA GLU A 73 10.58 -5.22 8.27
C GLU A 73 10.06 -5.16 9.71
N GLU A 74 10.24 -4.03 10.40
CA GLU A 74 9.76 -3.79 11.77
C GLU A 74 8.25 -3.53 11.85
N GLN A 75 7.58 -3.28 10.72
CA GLN A 75 6.18 -2.84 10.65
C GLN A 75 5.18 -3.95 10.31
N GLN A 76 5.51 -5.21 10.61
CA GLN A 76 4.60 -6.34 10.38
C GLN A 76 3.27 -6.17 11.15
N ASP A 77 3.30 -5.60 12.34
CA ASP A 77 2.11 -5.34 13.16
C ASP A 77 1.18 -4.27 12.55
N ILE A 78 1.75 -3.23 11.94
CA ILE A 78 1.01 -2.23 11.17
C ILE A 78 0.33 -2.89 9.96
N SER A 79 1.05 -3.76 9.24
CA SER A 79 0.48 -4.54 8.14
C SER A 79 -0.70 -5.40 8.61
N MET A 80 -0.57 -6.10 9.74
CA MET A 80 -1.66 -6.92 10.29
C MET A 80 -2.86 -6.10 10.76
N HIS A 81 -2.63 -4.90 11.29
CA HIS A 81 -3.69 -3.96 11.69
C HIS A 81 -4.51 -3.51 10.49
N PHE A 82 -3.86 -2.96 9.46
CA PHE A 82 -4.56 -2.47 8.27
C PHE A 82 -5.04 -3.57 7.31
N ALA A 83 -4.65 -4.83 7.53
CA ALA A 83 -5.24 -6.00 6.90
C ALA A 83 -6.48 -6.54 7.66
N GLY A 84 -6.84 -5.93 8.80
CA GLY A 84 -7.96 -6.38 9.64
C GLY A 84 -7.71 -7.70 10.38
N GLN A 85 -6.46 -8.19 10.41
CA GLN A 85 -6.11 -9.49 10.99
C GLN A 85 -5.84 -9.41 12.49
N LYS A 86 -5.17 -8.35 12.94
CA LYS A 86 -4.87 -8.11 14.35
C LYS A 86 -4.81 -6.62 14.61
N LYS A 87 -5.69 -6.10 15.46
CA LYS A 87 -5.58 -4.71 15.90
C LYS A 87 -4.31 -4.54 16.73
N LYS A 88 -3.46 -3.59 16.34
CA LYS A 88 -2.41 -3.04 17.20
C LYS A 88 -3.04 -2.46 18.49
N ASP A 89 -2.37 -2.70 19.61
CA ASP A 89 -2.82 -2.23 20.93
C ASP A 89 -2.54 -0.73 21.12
N ASP A 90 -1.40 -0.26 20.60
CA ASP A 90 -1.02 1.14 20.60
C ASP A 90 -1.63 1.90 19.40
N PRO A 91 -1.84 3.23 19.53
CA PRO A 91 -2.22 4.08 18.41
C PRO A 91 -1.26 3.96 17.22
N ILE A 92 -1.81 4.10 16.01
CA ILE A 92 -0.99 4.21 14.80
C ILE A 92 -0.49 5.65 14.69
N ASP A 93 0.83 5.80 14.65
CA ASP A 93 1.48 7.07 14.37
C ASP A 93 1.46 7.37 12.87
N PHE A 94 0.86 8.51 12.52
CA PHE A 94 0.89 9.04 11.17
C PHE A 94 1.86 10.22 11.07
N ASP A 95 2.56 10.30 9.95
CA ASP A 95 3.11 11.55 9.43
C ASP A 95 2.11 12.14 8.41
N GLU A 96 2.41 13.32 7.87
CA GLU A 96 1.59 13.97 6.86
C GLU A 96 2.49 14.53 5.75
N ILE A 97 2.09 14.32 4.50
CA ILE A 97 2.73 14.87 3.30
C ILE A 97 1.60 15.41 2.43
N GLU A 98 1.68 16.67 1.99
CA GLU A 98 0.63 17.32 1.19
C GLU A 98 -0.79 17.22 1.83
N GLY A 99 -0.90 17.21 3.16
CA GLY A 99 -2.18 17.06 3.85
C GLY A 99 -2.74 15.62 3.89
N VAL A 100 -2.02 14.65 3.32
CA VAL A 100 -2.43 13.24 3.27
C VAL A 100 -1.66 12.44 4.32
N PRO A 101 -2.36 11.61 5.15
CA PRO A 101 -1.70 10.84 6.19
C PRO A 101 -0.80 9.75 5.59
N THR A 102 0.38 9.55 6.17
CA THR A 102 1.32 8.47 5.80
C THR A 102 1.78 7.71 7.05
N ILE A 103 2.29 6.49 6.88
CA ILE A 103 2.73 5.68 8.03
C ILE A 103 4.12 6.14 8.48
N ARG A 104 4.22 6.59 9.73
CA ARG A 104 5.50 6.97 10.33
C ARG A 104 6.47 5.80 10.35
N GLY A 105 7.73 6.05 9.98
CA GLY A 105 8.79 5.03 9.96
C GLY A 105 8.73 4.09 8.76
N SER A 106 7.87 4.34 7.78
CA SER A 106 7.91 3.64 6.50
C SER A 106 9.20 3.93 5.73
N LEU A 107 9.65 2.96 4.93
CA LEU A 107 10.83 3.08 4.06
C LEU A 107 10.65 4.14 2.98
N ALA A 108 9.42 4.26 2.50
CA ALA A 108 9.04 5.35 1.63
C ALA A 108 7.56 5.67 1.83
N SER A 109 7.20 6.91 1.61
CA SER A 109 5.83 7.39 1.58
C SER A 109 5.64 8.19 0.30
N VAL A 110 4.63 7.87 -0.50
CA VAL A 110 4.37 8.53 -1.79
C VAL A 110 2.94 9.02 -1.79
N VAL A 111 2.73 10.33 -1.99
CA VAL A 111 1.40 10.94 -2.05
C VAL A 111 0.99 11.18 -3.49
N CYS A 112 -0.26 10.87 -3.81
CA CYS A 112 -0.80 10.94 -5.15
C CYS A 112 -2.16 11.64 -5.19
N ASP A 113 -2.36 12.43 -6.24
CA ASP A 113 -3.69 12.74 -6.75
C ASP A 113 -4.18 11.58 -7.63
N VAL A 114 -5.46 11.26 -7.57
CA VAL A 114 -6.09 10.29 -8.47
C VAL A 114 -6.16 10.89 -9.87
N ASP A 115 -5.41 10.30 -10.82
CA ASP A 115 -5.46 10.64 -12.24
C ASP A 115 -6.64 9.93 -12.92
N GLN A 116 -6.76 8.62 -12.68
CA GLN A 116 -7.80 7.77 -13.26
C GLN A 116 -8.23 6.68 -12.28
N SER A 117 -9.49 6.23 -12.40
CA SER A 117 -9.99 5.05 -11.71
C SER A 117 -10.73 4.14 -12.70
N ILE A 118 -10.41 2.84 -12.69
CA ILE A 118 -10.94 1.86 -13.64
C ILE A 118 -11.44 0.66 -12.86
N VAL A 119 -12.74 0.37 -12.95
CA VAL A 119 -13.32 -0.85 -12.34
C VAL A 119 -12.95 -2.06 -13.19
N VAL A 120 -12.29 -3.05 -12.59
CA VAL A 120 -11.84 -4.28 -13.24
C VAL A 120 -12.23 -5.47 -12.37
N GLY A 121 -13.33 -6.13 -12.73
CA GLY A 121 -13.84 -7.27 -11.98
C GLY A 121 -14.26 -6.88 -10.56
N ASP A 122 -13.69 -7.56 -9.57
CA ASP A 122 -13.93 -7.33 -8.15
C ASP A 122 -13.04 -6.22 -7.54
N HIS A 123 -12.20 -5.58 -8.35
CA HIS A 123 -11.32 -4.49 -7.90
C HIS A 123 -11.55 -3.20 -8.70
N THR A 124 -11.11 -2.08 -8.12
CA THR A 124 -10.91 -0.80 -8.79
C THR A 124 -9.42 -0.48 -8.81
N ILE A 125 -8.89 -0.26 -10.01
CA ILE A 125 -7.52 0.19 -10.23
C ILE A 125 -7.51 1.72 -10.20
N PHE A 126 -6.69 2.30 -9.32
CA PHE A 126 -6.41 3.73 -9.33
C PHE A 126 -5.04 3.96 -9.96
N ILE A 127 -4.97 4.92 -10.88
CA ILE A 127 -3.73 5.50 -11.36
C ILE A 127 -3.54 6.81 -10.60
N GLY A 128 -2.42 6.91 -9.88
CA GLY A 128 -2.07 8.08 -9.08
C GLY A 128 -0.96 8.88 -9.75
N LYS A 129 -1.14 10.19 -9.86
CA LYS A 129 -0.08 11.12 -10.21
C LYS A 129 0.66 11.53 -8.93
N VAL A 130 1.96 11.24 -8.88
CA VAL A 130 2.77 11.51 -7.70
C VAL A 130 2.94 13.01 -7.51
N LEU A 131 2.61 13.49 -6.30
CA LEU A 131 2.78 14.87 -5.88
C LEU A 131 4.11 15.08 -5.16
N ASP A 132 4.34 14.27 -4.12
CA ASP A 132 5.56 14.31 -3.32
C ASP A 132 5.85 12.93 -2.71
N LEU A 133 7.07 12.75 -2.23
CA LEU A 133 7.50 11.53 -1.55
C LEU A 133 8.57 11.80 -0.48
N LYS A 134 8.62 10.89 0.49
CA LYS A 134 9.67 10.83 1.52
C LYS A 134 10.33 9.46 1.48
N LEU A 135 11.63 9.42 1.68
CA LEU A 135 12.44 8.21 1.76
C LEU A 135 13.07 8.09 3.15
N SER A 136 13.27 6.85 3.58
CA SER A 136 13.95 6.47 4.81
C SER A 136 14.84 5.25 4.54
N ASP A 137 15.88 5.08 5.35
CA ASP A 137 16.73 3.88 5.31
C ASP A 137 16.05 2.69 6.03
N GLY A 138 16.46 1.47 5.69
CA GLY A 138 16.02 0.24 6.35
C GLY A 138 15.83 -0.93 5.37
N GLN A 139 15.27 -2.03 5.87
CA GLN A 139 14.98 -3.23 5.08
C GLN A 139 13.48 -3.42 4.90
N PRO A 140 13.01 -3.90 3.72
CA PRO A 140 11.60 -4.00 3.41
C PRO A 140 10.93 -5.19 4.10
N LEU A 141 9.70 -4.98 4.56
CA LEU A 141 8.80 -6.09 4.84
C LEU A 141 8.40 -6.74 3.52
N THR A 142 8.63 -8.04 3.39
CA THR A 142 8.27 -8.80 2.18
C THR A 142 7.10 -9.73 2.44
N PHE A 143 6.37 -10.05 1.37
CA PHE A 143 5.27 -11.00 1.38
C PHE A 143 5.39 -11.98 0.22
N PHE A 144 5.39 -13.27 0.55
CA PHE A 144 5.52 -14.37 -0.40
C PHE A 144 4.74 -15.58 0.08
N CYS A 145 3.93 -16.18 -0.80
CA CYS A 145 3.14 -17.38 -0.54
C CYS A 145 2.29 -17.30 0.76
N GLY A 146 1.71 -16.13 1.04
CA GLY A 146 0.86 -15.91 2.22
C GLY A 146 1.62 -15.72 3.53
N ARG A 147 2.93 -15.46 3.48
CA ARG A 147 3.80 -15.32 4.65
C ARG A 147 4.62 -14.04 4.56
N TYR A 148 4.82 -13.41 5.71
CA TYR A 148 5.81 -12.35 5.86
C TYR A 148 7.23 -12.93 5.80
N GLY A 149 8.17 -12.12 5.33
CA GLY A 149 9.60 -12.42 5.35
C GLY A 149 10.43 -11.14 5.28
N SER A 150 11.75 -11.30 5.22
CA SER A 150 12.71 -10.21 5.02
C SER A 150 13.43 -10.34 3.69
N TYR A 151 13.89 -9.20 3.16
CA TYR A 151 14.83 -9.18 2.05
C TYR A 151 16.23 -9.58 2.52
N GLN A 152 16.91 -10.40 1.74
CA GLN A 152 18.31 -10.72 1.94
C GLN A 152 19.07 -10.43 0.65
N GLU A 153 20.12 -9.61 0.77
CA GLU A 153 21.03 -9.33 -0.33
C GLU A 153 21.85 -10.60 -0.64
N ASN A 154 21.94 -10.97 -1.92
CA ASN A 154 22.83 -12.04 -2.34
C ASN A 154 24.24 -11.48 -2.47
N ILE A 155 25.13 -11.82 -1.54
CA ILE A 155 26.52 -11.33 -1.47
C ILE A 155 27.42 -11.99 -2.54
N HIS A 156 26.87 -12.75 -3.48
CA HIS A 156 27.62 -13.48 -4.51
C HIS A 156 27.10 -13.11 -5.90
N VAL A 157 27.71 -12.07 -6.48
CA VAL A 157 27.67 -11.76 -7.93
C VAL A 157 29.07 -11.93 -8.49
#